data_AF-A0A4S9KDN7-F1
#
_entry.id   AF-A0A4S9KDN7-F1
#
_cell.length_a   1.000
_cell.length_b   1.000
_cell.length_c   1.000
_cell.angle_alpha   90.00
_cell.angle_beta   90.00
_cell.angle_gamma   90.00
#
_symmetry.space_group_name_H-M   'P 1'
#
loop_
_entity.id
_entity.type
_entity.pdbx_description
1 polymer ?
#
loop_
_entity_poly.entity_id
_entity_poly.type
_entity_poly.pdbx_seq_one_letter_code
_entity_poly.pdbx_strand_id
1 'polypeptide(L)'
;MAEVNLKLPELIPEMARYQTSPMSIDNFALYCLVDCISELPAILEASNSEMNEIVETYKHGPQDDRVQCRTETVFGSMKEVIEHHLVTCDEEKVDPHYFLVVADAEWEEKGIIAVNLDSGDPEEGGDAKLKPDLFWMKIEESGLLLVNLQIANTDWYEAKENYEVVEEEPWTGETFADGAPTKKPKTDFYIGFYASNQALSSYLRTIVADLKVISSDVETL
;
A
#
# COMPACT_ATOMS: atom_id res chain seq x y z
N MET A 1 -5.55 17.62 24.69
CA MET A 1 -4.57 16.85 23.91
C MET A 1 -3.71 17.85 23.14
N ALA A 2 -2.41 17.61 23.02
CA ALA A 2 -1.56 18.44 22.17
C ALA A 2 -2.00 18.26 20.72
N GLU A 3 -2.07 19.35 19.97
CA GLU A 3 -2.44 19.33 18.56
C GLU A 3 -1.33 18.64 17.76
N VAL A 4 -1.68 17.59 17.01
CA VAL A 4 -0.72 16.82 16.21
C VAL A 4 -0.22 17.69 15.05
N ASN A 5 1.10 17.79 14.90
CA ASN A 5 1.70 18.59 13.84
C ASN A 5 1.87 17.75 12.55
N LEU A 6 0.92 17.93 11.63
CA LEU A 6 0.89 17.30 10.31
C LEU A 6 1.62 18.10 9.22
N LYS A 7 2.31 19.20 9.57
CA LYS A 7 2.96 20.05 8.57
C LYS A 7 4.07 19.28 7.86
N LEU A 8 3.93 19.18 6.55
CA LEU A 8 4.94 18.61 5.66
C LEU A 8 6.04 19.64 5.31
N PRO A 9 7.29 19.18 5.08
CA PRO A 9 8.30 20.03 4.47
C PRO A 9 7.91 20.40 3.03
N GLU A 10 8.44 21.51 2.52
CA GLU A 10 8.15 21.95 1.15
C GLU A 10 8.77 21.01 0.09
N LEU A 11 9.94 20.44 0.41
CA LEU A 11 10.68 19.51 -0.43
C LEU A 11 11.38 18.46 0.45
N ILE A 12 11.60 17.28 -0.11
CA ILE A 12 12.38 16.17 0.48
C ILE A 12 13.49 15.75 -0.50
N PRO A 13 14.62 16.46 -0.53
CA PRO A 13 15.72 16.18 -1.45
C PRO A 13 16.29 14.76 -1.35
N GLU A 14 16.19 14.14 -0.18
CA GLU A 14 16.63 12.77 0.07
C GLU A 14 15.93 11.75 -0.84
N MET A 15 14.70 12.04 -1.29
CA MET A 15 13.94 11.19 -2.22
C MET A 15 14.58 11.10 -3.60
N ALA A 16 15.48 12.01 -3.98
CA ALA A 16 16.17 11.98 -5.27
C ALA A 16 16.94 10.66 -5.49
N ARG A 17 17.37 9.98 -4.41
CA ARG A 17 18.06 8.69 -4.52
C ARG A 17 17.14 7.54 -4.98
N TYR A 18 15.83 7.68 -4.82
CA TYR A 18 14.84 6.67 -5.17
C TYR A 18 14.22 6.84 -6.55
N GLN A 19 14.42 7.99 -7.21
CA GLN A 19 13.88 8.28 -8.54
C GLN A 19 14.35 7.32 -9.64
N THR A 20 15.47 6.62 -9.42
CA THR A 20 16.02 5.63 -10.36
C THR A 20 16.00 4.21 -9.80
N SER A 21 15.39 4.01 -8.63
CA SER A 21 15.24 2.69 -8.04
C SER A 21 14.32 1.82 -8.90
N PRO A 22 14.67 0.54 -9.11
CA PRO A 22 13.74 -0.39 -9.74
C PRO A 22 12.50 -0.53 -8.87
N MET A 23 11.34 -0.70 -9.53
CA MET A 23 10.09 -1.00 -8.85
C MET A 23 10.24 -2.31 -8.06
N SER A 24 10.19 -2.21 -6.75
CA SER A 24 10.18 -3.32 -5.80
C SER A 24 8.79 -3.47 -5.20
N ILE A 25 8.51 -4.70 -4.78
CA ILE A 25 7.35 -5.00 -3.96
C ILE A 25 7.86 -5.04 -2.53
N ASP A 26 7.66 -3.95 -1.80
CA ASP A 26 8.14 -3.76 -0.43
C ASP A 26 6.97 -3.66 0.56
N ASN A 27 7.27 -3.97 1.82
CA ASN A 27 6.31 -3.75 2.92
C ASN A 27 6.08 -2.25 3.14
N PHE A 28 4.99 -1.88 3.80
CA PHE A 28 4.72 -0.48 4.13
C PHE A 28 4.93 -0.22 5.61
N ALA A 29 5.47 0.95 5.96
CA ALA A 29 5.66 1.34 7.35
C ALA A 29 4.38 1.96 7.94
N LEU A 30 4.18 1.74 9.24
CA LEU A 30 3.17 2.40 10.07
C LEU A 30 3.86 3.11 11.24
N TYR A 31 3.55 4.39 11.41
CA TYR A 31 4.05 5.24 12.49
C TYR A 31 2.91 5.90 13.28
N CYS A 32 3.21 6.33 14.51
CA CYS A 32 2.22 6.92 15.41
C CYS A 32 2.63 8.33 15.85
N LEU A 33 1.74 9.31 15.68
CA LEU A 33 1.86 10.66 16.23
C LEU A 33 1.04 10.84 17.52
N VAL A 34 0.20 9.87 17.84
CA VAL A 34 -0.58 9.80 19.08
C VAL A 34 -0.23 8.52 19.83
N ASP A 35 -0.50 8.51 21.13
CA ASP A 35 -0.28 7.34 21.98
C ASP A 35 -1.39 6.30 21.76
N CYS A 36 -1.19 5.45 20.76
CA CYS A 36 -2.03 4.30 20.41
C CYS A 36 -1.22 3.00 20.36
N ILE A 37 -0.08 2.94 21.06
CA ILE A 37 0.87 1.83 20.97
C ILE A 37 0.24 0.50 21.39
N SER A 38 -0.64 0.52 22.41
CA SER A 38 -1.38 -0.67 22.85
C SER A 38 -2.38 -1.19 21.81
N GLU A 39 -2.75 -0.37 20.83
CA GLU A 39 -3.75 -0.67 19.80
C GLU A 39 -3.10 -1.05 18.47
N LEU A 40 -1.76 -0.98 18.36
CA LEU A 40 -1.02 -1.33 17.15
C LEU A 40 -1.42 -2.68 16.53
N PRO A 41 -1.65 -3.78 17.30
CA PRO A 41 -2.11 -5.02 16.70
C PRO A 41 -3.45 -4.89 15.97
N ALA A 42 -4.40 -4.15 16.56
CA ALA A 42 -5.72 -3.92 15.95
C ALA A 42 -5.63 -3.01 14.73
N ILE A 43 -4.82 -1.94 14.83
CA ILE A 43 -4.55 -1.02 13.72
C ILE A 43 -3.91 -1.78 12.54
N LEU A 44 -2.93 -2.65 12.79
CA LEU A 44 -2.30 -3.45 11.74
C LEU A 44 -3.25 -4.47 11.12
N GLU A 45 -4.10 -5.11 11.93
CA GLU A 45 -5.13 -6.03 11.43
C GLU A 45 -6.12 -5.30 10.52
N ALA A 46 -6.60 -4.13 10.95
CA ALA A 46 -7.48 -3.27 10.17
C ALA A 46 -6.79 -2.78 8.89
N SER A 47 -5.57 -2.24 8.97
CA SER A 47 -4.82 -1.77 7.80
C SER A 47 -4.61 -2.83 6.71
N ASN A 48 -4.57 -4.10 7.09
CA ASN A 48 -4.37 -5.21 6.15
C ASN A 48 -5.67 -5.97 5.85
N SER A 49 -6.85 -5.52 6.31
CA SER A 49 -8.08 -6.34 6.28
C SER A 49 -8.55 -6.68 4.88
N GLU A 50 -8.63 -5.71 3.96
CA GLU A 50 -9.06 -5.99 2.58
C GLU A 50 -8.06 -6.88 1.84
N MET A 51 -6.76 -6.69 2.10
CA MET A 51 -5.72 -7.55 1.56
C MET A 51 -5.87 -8.99 2.09
N ASN A 52 -6.15 -9.17 3.38
CA ASN A 52 -6.41 -10.48 3.97
C ASN A 52 -7.63 -11.15 3.35
N GLU A 53 -8.73 -10.41 3.12
CA GLU A 53 -9.93 -10.93 2.44
C GLU A 53 -9.61 -11.44 1.03
N ILE A 54 -8.77 -10.72 0.28
CA ILE A 54 -8.29 -11.15 -1.05
C ILE A 54 -7.47 -12.44 -0.93
N VAL A 55 -6.51 -12.50 0.01
CA VAL A 55 -5.69 -13.70 0.22
C VAL A 55 -6.55 -14.90 0.59
N GLU A 56 -7.54 -14.72 1.44
CA GLU A 56 -8.48 -15.79 1.85
C GLU A 56 -9.37 -16.24 0.68
N THR A 57 -9.95 -15.29 -0.05
CA THR A 57 -10.86 -15.54 -1.16
C THR A 57 -10.17 -16.26 -2.31
N TYR A 58 -8.98 -15.78 -2.69
CA TYR A 58 -8.24 -16.28 -3.85
C TYR A 58 -7.16 -17.31 -3.49
N LYS A 59 -6.97 -17.62 -2.20
CA LYS A 59 -5.96 -18.54 -1.64
C LYS A 59 -4.53 -18.26 -2.11
N HIS A 60 -4.30 -17.04 -2.58
CA HIS A 60 -3.07 -16.58 -3.20
C HIS A 60 -2.92 -15.08 -2.94
N GLY A 61 -1.77 -14.69 -2.42
CA GLY A 61 -1.38 -13.30 -2.22
C GLY A 61 0.03 -13.25 -1.63
N PRO A 62 0.87 -12.31 -2.04
CA PRO A 62 2.16 -12.09 -1.41
C PRO A 62 1.95 -11.69 0.05
N GLN A 63 2.70 -12.31 0.95
CA GLN A 63 2.70 -11.93 2.37
C GLN A 63 3.68 -10.79 2.65
N ASP A 64 4.47 -10.42 1.65
CA ASP A 64 5.62 -9.53 1.75
C ASP A 64 5.27 -8.05 1.47
N ASP A 65 3.99 -7.74 1.30
CA ASP A 65 3.46 -6.43 0.83
C ASP A 65 2.58 -5.78 1.91
N ARG A 66 2.80 -6.16 3.17
CA ARG A 66 1.92 -5.82 4.28
C ARG A 66 2.32 -4.50 4.93
N VAL A 67 1.34 -3.83 5.52
CA VAL A 67 1.58 -2.76 6.49
C VAL A 67 2.20 -3.39 7.74
N GLN A 68 3.33 -2.84 8.19
CA GLN A 68 4.06 -3.25 9.38
C GLN A 68 4.34 -2.04 10.27
N CYS A 69 4.16 -2.20 11.59
CA CYS A 69 4.60 -1.18 12.54
C CYS A 69 6.13 -1.24 12.69
N ARG A 70 6.80 -0.08 12.54
CA ARG A 70 8.26 0.00 12.63
C ARG A 70 8.77 0.50 13.97
N THR A 71 7.92 1.16 14.74
CA THR A 71 8.32 1.65 16.06
C THR A 71 7.15 1.68 17.01
N GLU A 72 7.40 1.17 18.21
CA GLU A 72 6.49 1.27 19.36
C GLU A 72 6.64 2.63 20.08
N THR A 73 7.23 3.62 19.40
CA THR A 73 7.43 4.98 19.90
C THR A 73 6.47 5.94 19.22
N VAL A 74 5.97 6.90 20.00
CA VAL A 74 5.16 8.01 19.51
C VAL A 74 6.08 9.14 19.08
N PHE A 75 5.93 9.63 17.85
CA PHE A 75 6.65 10.80 17.33
C PHE A 75 5.93 12.10 17.67
N GLY A 76 6.69 13.19 17.80
CA GLY A 76 6.15 14.52 18.09
C GLY A 76 5.65 15.27 16.87
N SER A 77 6.06 14.90 15.65
CA SER A 77 5.63 15.57 14.41
C SER A 77 5.83 14.73 13.16
N MET A 78 5.11 15.08 12.08
CA MET A 78 5.29 14.47 10.76
C MET A 78 6.73 14.61 10.24
N LYS A 79 7.41 15.71 10.57
CA LYS A 79 8.82 15.91 10.23
C LYS A 79 9.71 14.81 10.83
N GLU A 80 9.52 14.49 12.11
CA GLU A 80 10.30 13.44 12.79
C GLU A 80 10.02 12.05 12.20
N VAL A 81 8.76 11.78 11.83
CA VAL A 81 8.38 10.54 11.13
C VAL A 81 9.11 10.41 9.80
N ILE A 82 9.11 11.47 8.97
CA ILE A 82 9.78 11.48 7.66
C ILE A 82 11.29 11.29 7.82
N GLU A 83 11.92 12.04 8.73
CA GLU A 83 13.36 11.92 9.00
C GLU A 83 13.73 10.51 9.46
N HIS A 84 12.91 9.88 10.30
CA HIS A 84 13.11 8.51 10.73
C HIS A 84 12.94 7.51 9.58
N HIS A 85 11.84 7.61 8.83
CA HIS A 85 11.54 6.72 7.71
C HIS A 85 12.65 6.71 6.66
N LEU A 86 13.14 7.89 6.27
CA LEU A 86 14.25 8.01 5.30
C LEU A 86 15.57 7.42 5.82
N VAL A 87 15.76 7.29 7.13
CA VAL A 87 16.96 6.69 7.70
C VAL A 87 16.84 5.16 7.75
N THR A 88 15.65 4.62 7.99
CA THR A 88 15.47 3.18 8.25
C THR A 88 14.92 2.38 7.07
N CYS A 89 14.31 3.02 6.07
CA CYS A 89 13.55 2.30 5.04
C CYS A 89 14.35 1.25 4.26
N ASP A 90 15.60 1.56 3.88
CA ASP A 90 16.47 0.63 3.15
C ASP A 90 16.86 -0.60 4.01
N GLU A 91 17.12 -0.39 5.31
CA GLU A 91 17.51 -1.46 6.24
C GLU A 91 16.31 -2.35 6.58
N GLU A 92 15.15 -1.72 6.78
CA GLU A 92 13.90 -2.37 7.17
C GLU A 92 13.13 -2.97 5.99
N LYS A 93 13.58 -2.71 4.76
CA LYS A 93 12.95 -3.15 3.51
C LYS A 93 11.48 -2.76 3.45
N VAL A 94 11.24 -1.48 3.71
CA VAL A 94 9.93 -0.86 3.47
C VAL A 94 9.99 0.08 2.28
N ASP A 95 8.83 0.29 1.68
CA ASP A 95 8.65 1.24 0.60
C ASP A 95 9.12 2.63 1.05
N PRO A 96 10.02 3.28 0.30
CA PRO A 96 10.57 4.59 0.65
C PRO A 96 9.66 5.77 0.27
N HIS A 97 8.64 5.55 -0.56
CA HIS A 97 7.74 6.59 -1.05
C HIS A 97 6.46 6.66 -0.20
N TYR A 98 5.93 5.52 0.21
CA TYR A 98 4.62 5.39 0.83
C TYR A 98 4.67 4.78 2.23
N PHE A 99 4.00 5.43 3.18
CA PHE A 99 3.76 4.88 4.51
C PHE A 99 2.49 5.44 5.14
N LEU A 100 2.09 4.85 6.27
CA LEU A 100 0.91 5.23 7.04
C LEU A 100 1.26 5.91 8.36
N VAL A 101 0.42 6.83 8.80
CA VAL A 101 0.55 7.54 10.06
C VAL A 101 -0.77 7.60 10.82
N VAL A 102 -0.77 7.09 12.05
CA VAL A 102 -1.87 7.28 13.00
C VAL A 102 -1.72 8.63 13.67
N ALA A 103 -2.63 9.56 13.35
CA ALA A 103 -2.59 10.94 13.84
C ALA A 103 -3.72 11.27 14.82
N ASP A 104 -4.65 10.36 15.06
CA ASP A 104 -5.74 10.53 16.02
C ASP A 104 -5.98 9.22 16.78
N ALA A 105 -6.30 9.31 18.07
CA ALA A 105 -6.58 8.14 18.90
C ALA A 105 -7.94 7.51 18.55
N GLU A 106 -8.85 8.29 17.96
CA GLU A 106 -10.14 7.80 17.43
C GLU A 106 -9.97 7.29 15.99
N TRP A 107 -8.93 6.47 15.76
CA TRP A 107 -8.53 6.00 14.42
C TRP A 107 -9.61 5.13 13.74
N GLU A 108 -10.48 4.46 14.50
CA GLU A 108 -11.60 3.71 13.94
C GLU A 108 -12.63 4.61 13.23
N GLU A 109 -12.86 5.82 13.75
CA GLU A 109 -13.85 6.76 13.19
C GLU A 109 -13.21 7.74 12.20
N LYS A 110 -12.03 8.27 12.55
CA LYS A 110 -11.34 9.29 11.73
C LYS A 110 -10.45 8.70 10.66
N GLY A 111 -10.11 7.42 10.78
CA GLY A 111 -9.20 6.74 9.88
C GLY A 111 -7.74 7.07 10.16
N ILE A 112 -6.93 6.94 9.10
CA ILE A 112 -5.48 7.05 9.12
C ILE A 112 -5.00 7.98 8.01
N ILE A 113 -3.77 8.47 8.13
CA ILE A 113 -3.14 9.29 7.10
C ILE A 113 -2.25 8.40 6.22
N ALA A 114 -2.50 8.43 4.91
CA ALA A 114 -1.53 7.96 3.91
C ALA A 114 -0.57 9.11 3.57
N VAL A 115 0.71 8.79 3.44
CA VAL A 115 1.76 9.76 3.09
C VAL A 115 2.46 9.30 1.82
N ASN A 116 2.67 10.24 0.90
CA ASN A 116 3.53 10.08 -0.27
C ASN A 116 4.66 11.11 -0.19
N LEU A 117 5.92 10.66 -0.24
CA LEU A 117 7.09 11.54 -0.19
C LEU A 117 7.53 12.11 -1.54
N ASP A 118 7.00 11.57 -2.64
CA ASP A 118 7.23 12.02 -4.00
C ASP A 118 5.89 12.10 -4.75
N SER A 119 5.03 13.02 -4.32
CA SER A 119 3.75 13.29 -4.97
C SER A 119 3.87 14.30 -6.11
N GLY A 120 5.08 14.52 -6.63
CA GLY A 120 5.31 15.53 -7.66
C GLY A 120 4.78 15.12 -9.02
N ASP A 121 4.23 16.08 -9.77
CA ASP A 121 3.87 15.84 -11.16
C ASP A 121 5.11 15.41 -11.97
N PRO A 122 5.12 14.20 -12.55
CA PRO A 122 6.24 13.73 -13.35
C PRO A 122 6.50 14.59 -14.59
N GLU A 123 5.48 15.26 -15.12
CA GLU A 123 5.53 16.14 -16.30
C GLU A 123 6.12 17.53 -15.97
N GLU A 124 6.00 18.01 -14.73
CA GLU A 124 6.59 19.29 -14.32
C GLU A 124 8.12 19.23 -14.27
N GLY A 125 8.70 18.04 -14.10
CA GLY A 125 10.14 17.80 -14.10
C GLY A 125 10.91 18.48 -12.96
N GLY A 126 12.20 18.15 -12.81
CA GLY A 126 13.07 18.74 -11.79
C GLY A 126 12.60 18.46 -10.35
N ASP A 127 12.66 19.49 -9.48
CA ASP A 127 12.33 19.40 -8.06
C ASP A 127 10.82 19.23 -7.77
N ALA A 128 9.96 19.25 -8.79
CA ALA A 128 8.54 18.96 -8.62
C ALA A 128 8.33 17.56 -8.01
N LYS A 129 9.17 16.59 -8.42
CA LYS A 129 9.24 15.18 -7.96
C LYS A 129 9.87 14.99 -6.56
N LEU A 130 9.76 15.96 -5.67
CA LEU A 130 10.31 15.90 -4.32
C LEU A 130 9.36 16.53 -3.30
N LYS A 131 8.11 16.76 -3.70
CA LYS A 131 7.09 17.33 -2.83
C LYS A 131 6.34 16.21 -2.14
N PRO A 132 6.25 16.22 -0.80
CA PRO A 132 5.38 15.30 -0.10
C PRO A 132 3.94 15.76 -0.14
N ASP A 133 3.03 14.81 -0.04
CA ASP A 133 1.61 15.04 0.17
C ASP A 133 1.03 13.97 1.10
N LEU A 134 -0.15 14.26 1.64
CA LEU A 134 -0.89 13.36 2.51
C LEU A 134 -2.39 13.51 2.33
N PHE A 135 -3.13 12.48 2.70
CA PHE A 135 -4.58 12.56 2.85
C PHE A 135 -5.10 11.56 3.89
N TRP A 136 -6.32 11.82 4.37
CA TRP A 136 -7.02 10.95 5.30
C TRP A 136 -7.79 9.86 4.56
N MET A 137 -7.74 8.64 5.07
CA MET A 137 -8.42 7.51 4.49
C MET A 137 -8.97 6.55 5.55
N LYS A 138 -9.91 5.70 5.14
CA LYS A 138 -10.38 4.59 5.95
C LYS A 138 -9.24 3.60 6.18
N ILE A 139 -9.13 3.09 7.40
CA ILE A 139 -8.01 2.22 7.77
C ILE A 139 -8.07 0.89 7.03
N GLU A 140 -9.25 0.32 6.82
CA GLU A 140 -9.46 -1.00 6.21
C GLU A 140 -8.94 -1.11 4.77
N GLU A 141 -8.95 0.03 4.07
CA GLU A 141 -8.58 0.15 2.65
C GLU A 141 -7.08 0.51 2.48
N SER A 142 -6.40 0.88 3.57
CA SER A 142 -5.06 1.47 3.53
C SER A 142 -3.99 0.55 2.93
N GLY A 143 -3.90 -0.70 3.37
CA GLY A 143 -2.91 -1.64 2.82
C GLY A 143 -3.14 -1.95 1.35
N LEU A 144 -4.40 -2.09 0.92
CA LEU A 144 -4.73 -2.36 -0.48
C LEU A 144 -4.41 -1.15 -1.37
N LEU A 145 -4.70 0.07 -0.92
CA LEU A 145 -4.34 1.27 -1.65
C LEU A 145 -2.82 1.35 -1.87
N LEU A 146 -2.01 1.17 -0.83
CA LEU A 146 -0.56 1.31 -0.94
C LEU A 146 0.05 0.30 -1.92
N VAL A 147 -0.45 -0.94 -1.91
CA VAL A 147 -0.07 -1.94 -2.93
C VAL A 147 -0.42 -1.44 -4.34
N ASN A 148 -1.63 -0.93 -4.55
CA ASN A 148 -2.06 -0.43 -5.85
C ASN A 148 -1.20 0.74 -6.35
N LEU A 149 -0.77 1.62 -5.45
CA LEU A 149 0.16 2.72 -5.75
C LEU A 149 1.55 2.19 -6.13
N GLN A 150 2.09 1.23 -5.37
CA GLN A 150 3.41 0.65 -5.62
C GLN A 150 3.52 -0.07 -6.97
N ILE A 151 2.44 -0.73 -7.40
CA ILE A 151 2.38 -1.41 -8.72
C ILE A 151 1.86 -0.50 -9.85
N ALA A 152 1.64 0.79 -9.58
CA ALA A 152 1.09 1.76 -10.52
C ALA A 152 -0.25 1.34 -11.15
N ASN A 153 -1.12 0.67 -10.38
CA ASN A 153 -2.49 0.36 -10.80
C ASN A 153 -3.44 1.55 -10.60
N THR A 154 -3.09 2.46 -9.70
CA THR A 154 -3.69 3.79 -9.54
C THR A 154 -2.58 4.82 -9.30
N ASP A 155 -2.87 6.09 -9.56
CA ASP A 155 -1.98 7.19 -9.20
C ASP A 155 -2.46 7.90 -7.92
N TRP A 156 -1.55 8.68 -7.32
CA TRP A 156 -1.80 9.35 -6.04
C TRP A 156 -2.97 10.34 -6.08
N TYR A 157 -3.16 11.05 -7.20
CA TYR A 157 -4.21 12.05 -7.33
C TYR A 157 -5.57 11.41 -7.53
N GLU A 158 -5.66 10.39 -8.40
CA GLU A 158 -6.86 9.56 -8.54
C GLU A 158 -7.28 8.96 -7.20
N ALA A 159 -6.31 8.43 -6.44
CA ALA A 159 -6.58 7.90 -5.12
C ALA A 159 -7.17 8.97 -4.19
N LYS A 160 -6.52 10.13 -4.09
CA LYS A 160 -6.94 11.22 -3.20
C LYS A 160 -8.35 11.74 -3.54
N GLU A 161 -8.67 11.90 -4.82
CA GLU A 161 -10.01 12.33 -5.26
C GLU A 161 -11.11 11.36 -4.79
N ASN A 162 -10.86 10.05 -4.84
CA ASN A 162 -11.82 9.04 -4.39
C ASN A 162 -12.11 9.11 -2.87
N TYR A 163 -11.17 9.60 -2.06
CA TYR A 163 -11.37 9.76 -0.61
C TYR A 163 -11.87 11.14 -0.20
N GLU A 164 -11.66 12.17 -1.03
CA GLU A 164 -12.23 13.51 -0.81
C GLU A 164 -13.73 13.59 -1.17
N VAL A 165 -14.22 12.71 -2.05
CA VAL A 165 -15.61 12.67 -2.51
C VAL A 165 -16.36 11.51 -1.84
N VAL A 166 -17.04 11.73 -0.70
CA VAL A 166 -17.81 10.65 -0.03
C VAL A 166 -19.31 10.98 0.10
N GLU A 167 -20.12 10.37 -0.75
CA GLU A 167 -21.41 9.75 -0.38
C GLU A 167 -21.47 8.38 -1.08
N GLU A 168 -21.33 7.27 -0.34
CA GLU A 168 -21.49 5.90 -0.87
C GLU A 168 -22.92 5.39 -0.63
N GLU A 169 -23.56 4.80 -1.66
CA GLU A 169 -24.78 4.00 -1.48
C GLU A 169 -24.45 2.54 -1.08
N PRO A 170 -25.24 1.91 -0.20
CA PRO A 170 -25.00 0.54 0.27
C PRO A 170 -25.17 -0.52 -0.83
N TRP A 171 -24.23 -1.47 -0.90
CA TRP A 171 -24.25 -2.59 -1.84
C TRP A 171 -25.45 -3.55 -1.62
N THR A 172 -26.06 -4.00 -2.71
CA THR A 172 -27.34 -4.73 -2.72
C THR A 172 -27.23 -6.27 -2.73
N GLY A 173 -26.01 -6.83 -2.75
CA GLY A 173 -25.81 -8.29 -2.69
C GLY A 173 -25.73 -9.02 -4.04
N GLU A 174 -25.58 -8.30 -5.14
CA GLU A 174 -25.60 -8.89 -6.50
C GLU A 174 -24.27 -9.58 -6.89
N THR A 175 -24.33 -10.58 -7.79
CA THR A 175 -23.16 -11.32 -8.30
C THR A 175 -23.19 -11.42 -9.83
N PHE A 176 -22.02 -11.45 -10.47
CA PHE A 176 -21.88 -11.79 -11.89
C PHE A 176 -22.27 -13.26 -12.14
N ALA A 177 -22.44 -13.62 -13.42
CA ALA A 177 -22.87 -14.95 -13.84
C ALA A 177 -21.86 -16.08 -13.50
N ASP A 178 -20.60 -15.73 -13.23
CA ASP A 178 -19.54 -16.63 -12.79
C ASP A 178 -19.46 -16.78 -11.26
N GLY A 179 -20.32 -16.09 -10.52
CA GLY A 179 -20.35 -16.10 -9.06
C GLY A 179 -19.43 -15.08 -8.40
N ALA A 180 -18.73 -14.23 -9.17
CA ALA A 180 -17.97 -13.12 -8.61
C ALA A 180 -18.91 -12.07 -8.00
N PRO A 181 -18.61 -11.47 -6.84
CA PRO A 181 -19.38 -10.35 -6.29
C PRO A 181 -19.43 -9.19 -7.31
N THR A 182 -20.60 -8.58 -7.53
CA THR A 182 -20.67 -7.26 -8.22
C THR A 182 -20.32 -6.12 -7.28
N LYS A 183 -20.06 -6.45 -6.00
CA LYS A 183 -19.53 -5.50 -5.02
C LYS A 183 -18.30 -4.87 -5.66
N LYS A 184 -18.43 -3.62 -6.08
CA LYS A 184 -17.25 -2.81 -6.34
C LYS A 184 -16.44 -2.83 -5.04
N PRO A 185 -15.12 -3.05 -5.08
CA PRO A 185 -14.31 -2.67 -3.93
C PRO A 185 -14.70 -1.24 -3.54
N LYS A 186 -14.71 -0.91 -2.24
CA LYS A 186 -15.18 0.40 -1.76
C LYS A 186 -14.44 1.55 -2.47
N THR A 187 -13.25 1.25 -2.97
CA THR A 187 -12.51 2.04 -3.94
C THR A 187 -12.59 1.42 -5.34
N ASP A 188 -12.75 2.23 -6.40
CA ASP A 188 -12.76 1.80 -7.81
C ASP A 188 -11.44 1.13 -8.30
N PHE A 189 -10.49 0.84 -7.41
CA PHE A 189 -9.22 0.16 -7.71
C PHE A 189 -9.45 -1.29 -8.15
N TYR A 190 -9.49 -1.49 -9.45
CA TYR A 190 -9.63 -2.81 -10.07
C TYR A 190 -8.38 -3.65 -9.83
N ILE A 191 -8.52 -4.80 -9.16
CA ILE A 191 -7.45 -5.78 -8.91
C ILE A 191 -7.13 -6.58 -10.20
N GLY A 192 -6.74 -5.88 -11.28
CA GLY A 192 -6.29 -6.52 -12.52
C GLY A 192 -4.99 -7.30 -12.34
N PHE A 193 -4.12 -6.87 -11.43
CA PHE A 193 -2.78 -7.43 -11.26
C PHE A 193 -2.77 -8.84 -10.63
N TYR A 194 -3.60 -9.09 -9.61
CA TYR A 194 -3.67 -10.41 -8.96
C TYR A 194 -4.36 -11.47 -9.84
N ALA A 195 -5.31 -11.05 -10.70
CA ALA A 195 -5.87 -11.91 -11.75
C ALA A 195 -4.87 -12.16 -12.90
N SER A 196 -3.99 -11.20 -13.22
CA SER A 196 -3.00 -11.34 -14.30
C SER A 196 -1.79 -12.18 -13.90
N ASN A 197 -1.36 -12.12 -12.63
CA ASN A 197 -0.35 -13.01 -12.08
C ASN A 197 -0.80 -14.49 -12.09
N GLN A 198 -2.11 -14.74 -12.11
CA GLN A 198 -2.72 -16.05 -12.33
C GLN A 198 -2.34 -16.62 -13.71
N ALA A 199 -2.34 -15.79 -14.76
CA ALA A 199 -1.97 -16.19 -16.11
C ALA A 199 -0.45 -16.39 -16.24
N LEU A 200 0.36 -15.46 -15.75
CA LEU A 200 1.83 -15.55 -15.86
C LEU A 200 2.44 -16.67 -15.01
N SER A 201 1.99 -16.84 -13.76
CA SER A 201 2.46 -17.90 -12.86
C SER A 201 2.03 -19.30 -13.31
N SER A 202 0.80 -19.47 -13.80
CA SER A 202 0.34 -20.75 -14.35
C SER A 202 1.05 -21.10 -15.66
N TYR A 203 1.29 -20.12 -16.53
CA TYR A 203 2.03 -20.32 -17.78
C TYR A 203 3.50 -20.68 -17.52
N LEU A 204 4.16 -20.00 -16.57
CA LEU A 204 5.54 -20.30 -16.17
C LEU A 204 5.67 -21.66 -15.47
N ARG A 205 4.71 -22.06 -14.62
CA ARG A 205 4.69 -23.39 -14.01
C ARG A 205 4.45 -24.50 -15.04
N THR A 206 3.64 -24.23 -16.07
CA THR A 206 3.40 -25.17 -17.18
C THR A 206 4.66 -25.35 -18.04
N ILE A 207 5.33 -24.25 -18.39
CA ILE A 207 6.59 -24.28 -19.14
C ILE A 207 7.70 -25.01 -18.35
N VAL A 208 7.80 -24.78 -17.02
CA VAL A 208 8.78 -25.47 -16.17
C VAL A 208 8.44 -26.96 -15.98
N ALA A 209 7.17 -27.33 -15.95
CA ALA A 209 6.73 -28.73 -15.90
C ALA A 209 7.04 -29.45 -17.23
N ASP A 210 6.74 -28.83 -18.37
CA ASP A 210 7.02 -29.39 -19.69
C ASP A 210 8.54 -29.52 -19.94
N LEU A 211 9.35 -28.56 -19.49
CA LEU A 211 10.82 -28.64 -19.56
C LEU A 211 11.39 -29.75 -18.66
N LYS A 212 10.76 -30.06 -17.52
CA LYS A 212 11.17 -31.19 -16.65
C LYS A 212 10.79 -32.54 -17.24
N VAL A 213 9.65 -32.65 -17.93
CA VAL A 213 9.24 -33.87 -18.65
C VAL A 213 10.18 -34.16 -19.82
N ILE A 214 10.56 -33.13 -20.59
CA ILE A 214 11.55 -33.27 -21.67
C ILE A 214 12.93 -33.67 -21.13
N SER A 215 13.33 -33.16 -19.97
CA SER A 215 14.60 -33.53 -19.32
C SER A 215 14.63 -34.98 -18.83
N SER A 216 13.51 -35.54 -18.36
CA SER A 216 13.46 -36.94 -17.91
C SER A 216 13.44 -37.95 -19.06
N ASP A 217 12.85 -37.56 -20.21
CA ASP A 217 12.80 -38.43 -21.39
C ASP A 217 14.17 -38.52 -22.11
N VAL A 218 15.06 -37.54 -21.91
CA VAL A 218 16.43 -37.56 -22.47
C VAL A 218 17.40 -38.41 -21.64
N GLU A 219 17.13 -38.65 -20.35
CA GLU A 219 17.95 -39.53 -19.50
C GLU A 219 17.59 -41.02 -19.60
N THR A 220 16.56 -41.38 -20.38
CA THR A 220 16.11 -42.78 -20.55
C THR A 220 16.23 -43.34 -21.98
N LEU A 221 16.99 -42.70 -22.86
CA LEU A 221 17.38 -43.20 -24.20
C LEU A 221 18.90 -43.41 -24.29
#